data_AF-A0A923XWC6-F1
#
_entry.id   AF-A0A923XWC6-F1
#
_cell.length_a   1.000
_cell.length_b   1.000
_cell.length_c   1.000
_cell.angle_alpha   90.00
_cell.angle_beta   90.00
_cell.angle_gamma   90.00
#
_symmetry.space_group_name_H-M   'P 1'
#
loop_
_entity.id
_entity.type
_entity.pdbx_description
1 polymer ?
#
loop_
_entity_poly.entity_id
_entity_poly.type
_entity_poly.pdbx_seq_one_letter_code
_entity_poly.pdbx_strand_id
1 'polypeptide(L)'
;MWRITPREGVKFHDGAPFNADAVAKPIGRLKNEALTCRDRTKIKGIALTTAVVDDHTIDITADPGQVLMPTMLSFIAVASPNRPNDAMSRAPIGTGPMKFVKWDTAGISVAPYAEYCGRNRRG
;
A
#
# COMPACT_ATOMS: atom_id res chain seq x y z
N MET A 1 14.01 14.70 0.70
CA MET A 1 12.82 14.39 1.52
C MET A 1 11.58 14.75 0.72
N TRP A 2 10.51 13.96 0.85
CA TRP A 2 9.21 14.18 0.21
C TRP A 2 8.13 14.18 1.28
N ARG A 3 7.32 15.25 1.34
CA ARG A 3 6.11 15.30 2.18
C ARG A 3 4.91 14.85 1.35
N ILE A 4 4.17 13.88 1.85
CA ILE A 4 3.01 13.30 1.17
C ILE A 4 1.79 13.41 2.06
N THR A 5 0.68 13.82 1.45
CA THR A 5 -0.63 13.86 2.08
C THR A 5 -1.52 12.79 1.43
N PRO A 6 -1.79 11.66 2.09
CA PRO A 6 -2.73 10.67 1.60
C PRO A 6 -4.10 11.30 1.36
N ARG A 7 -4.84 10.79 0.38
CA ARG A 7 -6.19 11.27 0.11
C ARG A 7 -7.09 10.99 1.31
N GLU A 8 -7.76 12.03 1.79
CA GLU A 8 -8.73 11.93 2.88
C GLU A 8 -9.98 11.12 2.50
N GLY A 9 -10.61 10.50 3.50
CA GLY A 9 -11.85 9.74 3.34
C GLY A 9 -11.71 8.39 2.61
N VAL A 10 -10.48 7.97 2.28
CA VAL A 10 -10.23 6.66 1.66
C VAL A 10 -10.31 5.55 2.72
N LYS A 11 -11.00 4.47 2.38
CA LYS A 11 -11.11 3.27 3.22
C LYS A 11 -10.62 2.02 2.49
N PHE A 12 -10.05 1.10 3.27
CA PHE A 12 -9.79 -0.26 2.84
C PHE A 12 -11.09 -1.05 2.66
N HIS A 13 -11.03 -2.18 1.96
CA HIS A 13 -12.16 -3.07 1.72
C HIS A 13 -12.84 -3.63 2.99
N ASP A 14 -12.19 -3.53 4.14
CA ASP A 14 -12.68 -3.92 5.47
C ASP A 14 -13.17 -2.73 6.31
N GLY A 15 -13.20 -1.52 5.74
CA GLY A 15 -13.64 -0.30 6.39
C GLY A 15 -12.57 0.44 7.19
N ALA A 16 -11.35 -0.10 7.32
CA ALA A 16 -10.26 0.61 7.98
C ALA A 16 -9.90 1.90 7.23
N PRO A 17 -9.50 2.98 7.93
CA PRO A 17 -9.07 4.21 7.28
C PRO A 17 -7.72 4.03 6.57
N PHE A 18 -7.56 4.67 5.43
CA PHE A 18 -6.28 4.82 4.74
C PHE A 18 -5.61 6.13 5.16
N ASN A 19 -4.64 6.02 6.07
CA ASN A 19 -3.96 7.15 6.70
C ASN A 19 -2.43 7.07 6.54
N ALA A 20 -1.70 8.03 7.12
CA ALA A 20 -0.24 8.10 7.06
C ALA A 20 0.45 6.83 7.62
N ASP A 21 -0.07 6.27 8.71
CA ASP A 21 0.45 5.01 9.28
C ASP A 21 0.30 3.83 8.31
N ALA A 22 -0.83 3.75 7.61
CA ALA A 22 -1.05 2.72 6.60
C ALA A 22 0.01 2.79 5.48
N VAL A 23 0.43 3.99 5.08
CA VAL A 23 1.50 4.20 4.08
C VAL A 23 2.89 3.86 4.64
N ALA A 24 3.16 4.15 5.91
CA ALA A 24 4.46 3.89 6.53
C ALA A 24 4.76 2.38 6.67
N LYS A 25 3.75 1.57 6.99
CA LYS A 25 3.89 0.11 7.24
C LYS A 25 4.60 -0.66 6.13
N PRO A 26 4.17 -0.62 4.85
CA PRO A 26 4.85 -1.36 3.79
C PRO A 26 6.26 -0.82 3.51
N ILE A 27 6.52 0.48 3.70
CA ILE A 27 7.88 1.04 3.57
C ILE A 27 8.80 0.51 4.68
N GLY A 28 8.30 0.40 5.90
CA GLY A 28 8.99 -0.28 7.00
C GLY A 28 9.31 -1.74 6.69
N ARG A 29 8.39 -2.47 6.02
CA ARG A 29 8.62 -3.86 5.59
C ARG A 29 9.76 -4.00 4.58
N LEU A 30 9.98 -3.01 3.71
CA LEU A 30 11.07 -3.06 2.73
C LEU A 30 12.47 -3.11 3.39
N LYS A 31 12.58 -2.62 4.62
CA LYS A 31 13.78 -2.73 5.46
C LYS A 31 14.04 -4.14 5.99
N ASN A 32 13.01 -4.98 6.07
CA ASN A 32 13.16 -6.33 6.59
C ASN A 32 13.85 -7.23 5.55
N GLU A 33 15.07 -7.68 5.88
CA GLU A 33 15.90 -8.49 5.01
C GLU A 33 15.36 -9.87 4.67
N ALA A 34 14.48 -10.40 5.53
CA ALA A 34 13.88 -11.72 5.37
C ALA A 34 12.71 -11.77 4.37
N LEU A 35 12.19 -10.62 3.93
CA LEU A 35 11.11 -10.60 2.95
C LEU A 35 11.69 -10.76 1.54
N THR A 36 11.54 -11.95 0.97
CA THR A 36 11.69 -12.29 -0.46
C THR A 36 10.63 -11.57 -1.31
N CYS A 37 10.54 -10.24 -1.18
CA CYS A 37 9.68 -9.41 -2.00
C CYS A 37 10.39 -9.16 -3.33
N ARG A 38 9.77 -9.61 -4.42
CA ARG A 38 10.19 -9.33 -5.81
C ARG A 38 10.38 -7.82 -6.09
N ASP A 39 9.79 -6.96 -5.26
CA ASP A 39 9.90 -5.49 -5.35
C ASP A 39 11.18 -4.90 -4.74
N ARG A 40 11.97 -5.67 -3.95
CA ARG A 40 13.23 -5.17 -3.39
C ARG A 40 14.26 -4.78 -4.43
N THR A 41 14.24 -5.41 -5.60
CA THR A 41 15.15 -5.05 -6.70
C THR A 41 14.94 -3.61 -7.19
N LYS A 42 13.70 -3.09 -7.09
CA LYS A 42 13.34 -1.74 -7.55
C LYS A 42 13.80 -0.61 -6.63
N ILE A 43 14.19 -0.95 -5.40
CA ILE A 43 14.60 -0.01 -4.34
C ILE A 43 15.98 -0.35 -3.76
N LYS A 44 16.68 -1.32 -4.37
CA LYS A 44 17.98 -1.80 -3.88
C LYS A 44 18.99 -0.65 -3.86
N GLY A 45 19.71 -0.51 -2.75
CA GLY A 45 20.73 0.54 -2.58
C GLY A 45 20.16 1.90 -2.20
N ILE A 46 18.88 1.99 -1.86
CA ILE A 46 18.23 3.23 -1.41
C ILE A 46 17.74 3.02 0.02
N ALA A 47 18.26 3.80 0.96
CA ALA A 47 17.76 3.82 2.32
C ALA A 47 16.49 4.67 2.38
N LEU A 48 15.35 4.06 2.68
CA LEU A 48 14.07 4.75 2.86
C LEU A 48 13.72 4.88 4.34
N THR A 49 13.40 6.08 4.81
CA THR A 49 12.85 6.33 6.15
C THR A 49 11.52 7.06 6.05
N THR A 50 10.65 6.83 7.03
CA THR A 50 9.33 7.44 7.11
C THR A 50 9.15 8.09 8.47
N ALA A 51 8.58 9.28 8.50
CA ALA A 51 8.15 9.98 9.70
C ALA A 51 6.68 10.38 9.51
N VAL A 52 5.78 9.80 10.33
CA VAL A 52 4.38 10.22 10.38
C VAL A 52 4.31 11.52 11.14
N VAL A 53 3.83 12.58 10.49
CA VAL A 53 3.70 13.93 11.06
C VAL A 53 2.34 14.08 11.73
N ASP A 54 1.29 13.63 11.04
CA ASP A 54 -0.09 13.56 11.52
C ASP A 54 -0.85 12.48 10.73
N ASP A 55 -2.15 12.32 10.98
CA ASP A 55 -2.98 11.25 10.38
C ASP A 55 -3.00 11.29 8.84
N HIS A 56 -2.78 12.46 8.24
CA HIS A 56 -2.77 12.64 6.79
C HIS A 56 -1.48 13.27 6.28
N THR A 57 -0.39 13.21 7.03
CA THR A 57 0.90 13.74 6.58
C THR A 57 2.03 12.77 6.95
N ILE A 58 2.79 12.36 5.93
CA ILE A 58 3.98 11.52 6.10
C ILE A 58 5.15 12.12 5.33
N ASP A 59 6.30 12.20 6.01
CA ASP A 59 7.57 12.52 5.39
C ASP A 59 8.31 11.24 5.03
N ILE A 60 8.74 11.13 3.77
CA ILE A 60 9.53 10.02 3.25
C ILE A 60 10.89 10.56 2.82
N THR A 61 11.95 10.04 3.42
CA THR A 61 13.33 10.39 3.08
C THR A 61 14.01 9.22 2.40
N ALA A 62 14.78 9.53 1.35
CA ALA A 62 15.59 8.58 0.61
C ALA A 62 17.05 9.04 0.61
N ASP A 63 17.96 8.07 0.75
CA ASP A 63 19.40 8.26 0.58
C ASP A 63 19.97 7.16 -0.35
N PRO A 64 20.57 7.51 -1.50
CA PRO A 64 20.67 8.86 -2.06
C PRO A 64 19.30 9.45 -2.42
N GLY A 65 19.21 10.77 -2.49
CA GLY A 65 17.98 11.49 -2.82
C GLY A 65 17.36 11.00 -4.14
N GLN A 66 16.06 10.69 -4.12
CA GLN A 66 15.35 10.13 -5.27
C GLN A 66 14.37 11.13 -5.87
N VAL A 67 14.59 11.49 -7.14
CA VAL A 67 13.67 12.33 -7.93
C VAL A 67 12.44 11.51 -8.39
N LEU A 68 12.61 10.20 -8.59
CA LEU A 68 11.55 9.29 -9.03
C LEU A 68 10.72 8.71 -7.87
N MET A 69 10.67 9.37 -6.71
CA MET A 69 9.95 8.89 -5.53
C MET A 69 8.48 8.52 -5.84
N PRO A 70 7.68 9.32 -6.57
CA PRO A 70 6.32 8.94 -6.91
C PRO A 70 6.22 7.62 -7.69
N THR A 71 7.14 7.41 -8.65
CA THR A 71 7.22 6.16 -9.43
C THR A 71 7.59 4.99 -8.54
N MET A 72 8.54 5.16 -7.61
CA MET A 72 8.93 4.11 -6.67
C MET A 72 7.76 3.69 -5.77
N LEU A 73 7.02 4.67 -5.23
CA LEU A 73 5.87 4.41 -4.38
C LEU A 73 4.75 3.68 -5.12
N SER A 74 4.63 3.83 -6.45
CA SER A 74 3.63 3.10 -7.25
C SER A 74 3.81 1.58 -7.24
N PHE A 75 5.02 1.09 -6.91
CA PHE A 75 5.29 -0.35 -6.78
C PHE A 75 5.03 -0.88 -5.38
N ILE A 76 4.78 -0.02 -4.40
CA ILE A 76 4.58 -0.41 -3.00
C ILE A 76 3.07 -0.56 -2.76
N ALA A 77 2.61 -1.80 -2.70
CA ALA A 77 1.24 -2.09 -2.33
C ALA A 77 0.99 -1.80 -0.83
N VAL A 78 -0.06 -1.04 -0.55
CA VAL A 78 -0.52 -0.78 0.83
C VAL A 78 -1.67 -1.74 1.15
N ALA A 79 -1.52 -2.50 2.23
CA ALA A 79 -2.52 -3.43 2.72
C ALA A 79 -3.19 -2.89 4.00
N SER A 80 -4.43 -3.32 4.26
CA SER A 80 -5.14 -2.92 5.47
C SER A 80 -4.35 -3.26 6.74
N PRO A 81 -4.36 -2.37 7.75
CA PRO A 81 -3.72 -2.64 9.05
C PRO A 81 -4.38 -3.79 9.83
N ASN A 82 -5.65 -4.09 9.57
CA ASN A 82 -6.41 -5.13 10.28
C ASN A 82 -6.16 -6.54 9.74
N ARG A 83 -5.25 -6.67 8.77
CA ARG A 83 -4.99 -7.91 8.08
C ARG A 83 -4.04 -8.82 8.88
N PRO A 84 -4.33 -10.13 9.00
CA PRO A 84 -3.36 -11.13 9.47
C PRO A 84 -2.10 -11.19 8.58
N ASN A 85 -0.92 -11.28 9.21
CA ASN A 85 0.38 -11.26 8.54
C ASN A 85 0.63 -12.48 7.65
N ASP A 86 0.04 -13.62 7.98
CA ASP A 86 0.12 -14.92 7.29
C ASP A 86 -0.80 -15.01 6.06
N ALA A 87 -1.76 -14.10 5.91
CA ALA A 87 -2.75 -14.17 4.86
C ALA A 87 -2.35 -13.48 3.55
N MET A 88 -1.19 -12.80 3.45
CA MET A 88 -0.85 -11.81 2.38
C MET A 88 -1.20 -12.26 0.95
N SER A 89 -0.94 -13.52 0.62
CA SER A 89 -1.21 -14.05 -0.72
C SER A 89 -2.63 -14.60 -0.92
N ARG A 90 -3.35 -14.96 0.16
CA ARG A 90 -4.62 -15.72 0.06
C ARG A 90 -5.90 -14.91 0.28
N ALA A 91 -5.82 -13.74 0.91
CA ALA A 91 -7.01 -12.89 1.16
C ALA A 91 -6.67 -11.39 1.08
N PRO A 92 -6.26 -10.83 -0.08
CA PRO A 92 -5.86 -9.43 -0.21
C PRO A 92 -6.95 -8.44 0.26
N ILE A 93 -6.56 -7.43 1.05
CA ILE A 93 -7.43 -6.35 1.53
C ILE A 93 -6.70 -5.04 1.22
N GLY A 94 -7.22 -4.29 0.26
CA GLY A 94 -6.63 -3.04 -0.24
C GLY A 94 -7.66 -1.92 -0.36
N THR A 95 -7.33 -0.87 -1.11
CA THR A 95 -8.21 0.28 -1.38
C THR A 95 -8.66 0.34 -2.85
N GLY A 96 -8.33 -0.69 -3.65
CA GLY A 96 -8.61 -0.73 -5.08
C GLY A 96 -10.11 -0.92 -5.44
N PRO A 97 -10.46 -0.87 -6.74
CA PRO A 97 -11.85 -0.92 -7.20
C PRO A 97 -12.53 -2.28 -7.01
N MET A 98 -11.76 -3.33 -6.76
CA MET A 98 -12.26 -4.70 -6.63
C MET A 98 -11.85 -5.27 -5.27
N LYS A 99 -12.82 -5.79 -4.52
CA LYS A 99 -12.67 -6.47 -3.24
C LYS A 99 -12.55 -7.98 -3.46
N PHE A 100 -11.62 -8.62 -2.76
CA PHE A 100 -11.49 -10.08 -2.75
C PHE A 100 -12.72 -10.74 -2.11
N VAL A 101 -13.24 -11.78 -2.75
CA VAL A 101 -14.37 -12.57 -2.24
C VAL A 101 -13.90 -13.95 -1.80
N LYS A 102 -13.28 -14.72 -2.70
CA LYS A 102 -12.79 -16.07 -2.41
C LYS A 102 -11.71 -16.52 -3.38
N TRP A 103 -10.95 -17.52 -2.95
CA TRP A 103 -10.07 -18.32 -3.79
C TRP A 103 -10.34 -19.80 -3.52
N ASP A 104 -10.72 -20.54 -4.55
CA ASP A 104 -10.93 -21.98 -4.53
C ASP A 104 -10.26 -22.67 -5.74
N THR A 105 -10.52 -23.96 -5.93
CA THR A 105 -9.97 -24.74 -7.05
C THR A 105 -10.46 -24.25 -8.42
N ALA A 106 -11.58 -23.53 -8.49
CA ALA A 106 -12.11 -22.96 -9.72
C ALA A 106 -11.49 -21.58 -10.05
N GLY A 107 -10.85 -20.93 -9.08
CA GLY A 107 -10.08 -19.71 -9.30
C GLY A 107 -10.30 -18.63 -8.23
N ILE A 108 -10.06 -17.38 -8.61
CA ILE A 108 -10.17 -16.20 -7.74
C ILE A 108 -11.43 -15.43 -8.12
N SER A 109 -12.28 -15.15 -7.13
CA SER A 109 -13.48 -14.31 -7.28
C SER A 109 -13.29 -12.95 -6.60
N VAL A 110 -13.70 -11.90 -7.28
CA VAL A 110 -13.66 -10.51 -6.81
C VAL A 110 -15.00 -9.81 -7.06
N ALA A 111 -15.35 -8.83 -6.23
CA ALA A 111 -16.56 -8.02 -6.36
C ALA A 111 -16.20 -6.51 -6.43
N PRO A 112 -16.98 -5.67 -7.14
CA PRO A 112 -16.78 -4.23 -7.14
C PRO A 112 -16.84 -3.65 -5.71
N TYR A 113 -15.95 -2.71 -5.41
CA TYR A 113 -15.95 -1.98 -4.15
C TYR A 113 -16.67 -0.63 -4.32
N ALA A 114 -17.83 -0.48 -3.69
CA ALA A 114 -18.69 0.70 -3.86
C ALA A 114 -18.05 2.00 -3.34
N GLU A 115 -17.25 1.92 -2.28
CA GLU A 115 -16.55 3.06 -1.68
C GLU A 115 -15.17 3.35 -2.33
N TYR A 116 -14.93 2.83 -3.54
CA TYR A 116 -13.69 3.09 -4.25
C TYR A 116 -13.52 4.59 -4.57
N CYS A 117 -12.40 5.17 -4.13
CA CYS A 117 -12.14 6.60 -4.28
C CYS A 117 -11.65 7.02 -5.67
N GLY A 118 -11.18 6.08 -6.50
CA GLY A 118 -10.67 6.39 -7.84
C GLY A 118 -11.81 6.61 -8.86
N ARG A 119 -11.50 7.29 -9.96
CA ARG A 119 -12.49 7.48 -11.04
C ARG A 119 -12.76 6.13 -11.69
N ASN A 120 -13.95 5.57 -11.50
CA ASN A 120 -14.42 4.45 -12.30
C ASN A 120 -14.60 4.97 -13.74
N ARG A 121 -13.62 4.73 -14.61
CA ARG A 121 -13.85 4.84 -16.06
C ARG A 121 -14.70 3.65 -16.49
N ARG A 122 -16.01 3.72 -16.21
CA ARG A 122 -17.01 2.99 -16.98
C ARG A 122 -17.56 4.00 -17.99
N GLY A 123 -17.04 3.94 -19.21
CA GLY A 123 -17.65 4.49 -20.41
C GLY A 123 -18.09 3.32 -21.26
#